data_AF-A0A3D2SEH2-F1
#
_entry.id   AF-A0A3D2SEH2-F1
#
_cell.length_a   1.000
_cell.length_b   1.000
_cell.length_c   1.000
_cell.angle_alpha   90.00
_cell.angle_beta   90.00
_cell.angle_gamma   90.00
#
_symmetry.space_group_name_H-M   'P 1'
#
loop_
_entity.id
_entity.type
_entity.pdbx_description
1 polymer ?
#
loop_
_entity_poly.entity_id
_entity_poly.type
_entity_poly.pdbx_seq_one_letter_code
_entity_poly.pdbx_strand_id
1 'polypeptide(L)'
;MKKYLILFLTVLAFSFTSCDEDTEPGGTAVEKMAGDWWVTYQQSVDEYNYLFNGTGAMPDEANIENWNWDYVYDDAHSQIYTYNTAANVATEMFITDKKHYWDYRVKAMVDYAAKTFTCPTTTNLAYDTDVTIIGGKVLENAATT
;
A
#
# COMPACT_ATOMS: atom_id res chain seq x y z
N MET A 1 60.78 4.52 31.83
CA MET A 1 60.03 5.29 30.81
C MET A 1 59.36 4.39 29.76
N LYS A 2 60.03 3.37 29.19
CA LYS A 2 59.41 2.43 28.22
C LYS A 2 58.22 1.59 28.74
N LYS A 3 58.14 1.30 30.05
CA LYS A 3 57.06 0.47 30.64
C LYS A 3 55.72 1.23 30.75
N TYR A 4 55.76 2.55 30.90
CA TYR A 4 54.57 3.41 30.92
C TYR A 4 54.09 3.78 29.51
N LEU A 5 54.99 3.68 28.51
CA LEU A 5 54.66 3.92 27.10
C LEU A 5 53.76 2.82 26.53
N ILE A 6 53.98 1.56 26.94
CA ILE A 6 53.13 0.42 26.53
C ILE A 6 51.74 0.54 27.17
N LEU A 7 51.67 0.98 28.43
CA LEU A 7 50.40 1.17 29.15
C LEU A 7 49.54 2.30 28.55
N PHE A 8 50.17 3.36 28.03
CA PHE A 8 49.47 4.45 27.36
C PHE A 8 48.89 4.03 25.99
N LEU A 9 49.59 3.14 25.27
CA LEU A 9 49.15 2.65 23.96
C LEU A 9 47.96 1.67 24.05
N THR A 10 47.87 0.91 25.14
CA THR A 10 46.75 -0.02 25.38
C THR A 10 45.46 0.68 25.82
N VAL A 11 45.56 1.85 26.47
CA VAL A 11 44.38 2.65 26.86
C VAL A 11 43.77 3.38 25.65
N LEU A 12 44.60 3.77 24.67
CA LEU A 12 44.17 4.44 23.44
C LEU A 12 43.43 3.52 22.45
N ALA A 13 43.55 2.20 22.61
CA ALA A 13 42.93 1.21 21.73
C ALA A 13 41.44 0.94 22.04
N PHE A 14 40.92 1.41 23.19
CA PHE A 14 39.53 1.21 23.61
C PHE A 14 38.61 2.42 23.35
N SER A 15 39.12 3.51 22.78
CA SER A 15 38.41 4.78 22.65
C SER A 15 37.78 5.07 21.28
N PHE A 16 37.63 4.07 20.41
CA PHE A 16 36.96 4.23 19.10
C PHE A 16 35.68 3.40 18.98
N THR A 17 34.84 3.36 20.01
CA THR A 17 33.43 3.01 19.80
C THR A 17 32.76 4.22 19.15
N SER A 18 32.95 4.35 17.84
CA SER A 18 32.07 5.18 17.01
C SER A 18 30.65 4.76 17.35
N CYS A 19 29.83 5.65 17.92
CA CYS A 19 28.39 5.41 17.90
C CYS A 19 28.02 5.27 16.44
N ASP A 20 27.35 4.18 16.06
CA ASP A 20 26.73 4.09 14.74
C ASP A 20 25.76 5.27 14.64
N GLU A 21 26.05 6.24 13.77
CA GLU A 21 25.25 7.47 13.60
C GLU A 21 23.96 7.22 12.81
N ASP A 22 23.73 5.99 12.37
CA ASP A 22 22.53 5.59 11.66
C ASP A 22 21.38 5.40 12.65
N THR A 23 20.75 6.51 13.01
CA THR A 23 19.50 6.48 13.75
C THR A 23 18.38 6.02 12.84
N GLU A 24 17.82 4.84 13.09
CA GLU A 24 16.61 4.39 12.42
C GLU A 24 15.45 5.35 12.76
N PRO A 25 14.89 6.09 11.78
CA PRO A 25 13.83 7.05 12.04
C PRO A 25 12.52 6.38 12.49
N GLY A 26 12.42 5.06 12.31
CA GLY A 26 11.22 4.27 12.53
C GLY A 26 10.12 4.61 11.55
N GLY A 27 8.89 4.22 11.89
CA GLY A 27 7.71 4.54 11.11
C GLY A 27 6.46 3.85 11.63
N THR A 28 5.43 3.83 10.80
CA THR A 28 4.13 3.23 11.14
C THR A 28 4.11 1.74 10.80
N ALA A 29 3.20 1.00 11.42
CA ALA A 29 3.13 -0.45 11.27
C ALA A 29 2.83 -0.93 9.83
N VAL A 30 2.38 -0.03 8.95
CA VAL A 30 2.13 -0.29 7.53
C VAL A 30 2.89 0.68 6.62
N GLU A 31 4.01 1.28 7.08
CA GLU A 31 4.73 2.37 6.40
C GLU A 31 5.00 2.12 4.91
N LYS A 32 5.38 0.89 4.52
CA LYS A 32 5.70 0.55 3.13
C LYS A 32 4.48 0.36 2.22
N MET A 33 3.29 0.36 2.80
CA MET A 33 2.01 0.25 2.08
C MET A 33 1.17 1.52 2.23
N ALA A 34 1.62 2.48 3.04
CA ALA A 34 1.03 3.81 3.16
C ALA A 34 1.67 4.76 2.14
N GLY A 35 0.88 5.59 1.48
CA GLY A 35 1.37 6.53 0.49
C GLY A 35 0.28 7.27 -0.26
N ASP A 36 0.75 8.19 -1.10
CA ASP A 36 -0.03 8.95 -2.07
C ASP A 36 0.25 8.35 -3.45
N TRP A 37 -0.81 7.97 -4.17
CA TRP A 37 -0.69 7.21 -5.41
C TRP A 37 -1.35 7.94 -6.56
N TRP A 38 -0.69 7.92 -7.71
CA TRP A 38 -1.29 8.28 -8.99
C TRP A 38 -1.78 7.02 -9.69
N VAL A 39 -3.08 6.94 -9.94
CA VAL A 39 -3.72 5.74 -10.51
C VAL A 39 -4.63 6.09 -11.68
N THR A 40 -4.82 5.10 -12.54
CA THR A 40 -5.83 5.11 -13.61
C THR A 40 -6.96 4.15 -13.23
N TYR A 41 -8.16 4.39 -13.76
CA TYR A 41 -9.31 3.51 -13.56
C TYR A 41 -9.61 2.73 -14.82
N GLN A 42 -9.68 1.41 -14.67
CA GLN A 42 -10.11 0.50 -15.71
C GLN A 42 -11.36 -0.25 -15.25
N GLN A 43 -12.21 -0.61 -16.20
CA GLN A 43 -13.41 -1.40 -16.00
C GLN A 43 -13.32 -2.71 -16.78
N SER A 44 -13.96 -3.76 -16.27
CA SER A 44 -14.08 -5.03 -16.97
C SER A 44 -15.08 -4.91 -18.11
N VAL A 45 -14.62 -5.20 -19.33
CA VAL A 45 -15.46 -5.18 -20.53
C VAL A 45 -16.56 -6.24 -20.43
N ASP A 46 -16.24 -7.42 -19.91
CA ASP A 46 -17.17 -8.55 -19.79
C ASP A 46 -18.24 -8.28 -18.73
N GLU A 47 -17.84 -7.74 -17.57
CA GLU A 47 -18.77 -7.34 -16.52
C GLU A 47 -19.69 -6.20 -17.01
N TYR A 48 -19.13 -5.18 -17.67
CA TYR A 48 -19.91 -4.08 -18.24
C TYR A 48 -20.95 -4.60 -19.23
N ASN A 49 -20.56 -5.50 -20.13
CA ASN A 49 -21.46 -6.11 -21.10
C ASN A 49 -22.58 -6.92 -20.43
N TYR A 50 -22.25 -7.67 -19.37
CA TYR A 50 -23.22 -8.43 -18.61
C TYR A 50 -24.24 -7.52 -17.90
N LEU A 51 -23.77 -6.48 -17.20
CA LEU A 51 -24.61 -5.60 -16.37
C LEU A 51 -25.43 -4.60 -17.20
N PHE A 52 -24.86 -4.03 -18.26
CA PHE A 52 -25.48 -2.91 -18.98
C PHE A 52 -25.98 -3.27 -20.37
N ASN A 53 -25.32 -4.22 -21.06
CA ASN A 53 -25.73 -4.64 -22.40
C ASN A 53 -26.56 -5.93 -22.39
N GLY A 54 -26.64 -6.63 -21.26
CA GLY A 54 -27.35 -7.90 -21.12
C GLY A 54 -26.76 -9.02 -21.98
N THR A 55 -25.47 -8.96 -22.27
CA THR A 55 -24.75 -9.93 -23.10
C THR A 55 -23.65 -10.62 -22.31
N GLY A 56 -23.33 -11.86 -22.65
CA GLY A 56 -22.29 -12.63 -21.95
C GLY A 56 -22.72 -13.18 -20.59
N ALA A 57 -21.76 -13.35 -19.68
CA ALA A 57 -21.96 -13.87 -18.32
C ALA A 57 -21.07 -13.10 -17.35
N MET A 58 -21.46 -13.05 -16.06
CA MET A 58 -20.64 -12.46 -15.01
C MET A 58 -19.28 -13.19 -14.96
N PRO A 59 -18.14 -12.46 -15.06
CA PRO A 59 -16.83 -13.08 -14.99
C PRO A 59 -16.51 -13.57 -13.58
N ASP A 60 -15.69 -14.62 -13.48
CA ASP A 60 -15.26 -15.20 -12.19
C ASP A 60 -14.14 -14.35 -11.56
N GLU A 61 -14.41 -13.78 -10.39
CA GLU A 61 -13.47 -12.95 -9.62
C GLU A 61 -12.18 -13.71 -9.23
N ALA A 62 -12.23 -15.05 -9.12
CA ALA A 62 -11.04 -15.85 -8.87
C ALA A 62 -9.98 -15.75 -9.98
N ASN A 63 -10.38 -15.28 -11.17
CA ASN A 63 -9.53 -15.12 -12.35
C ASN A 63 -9.35 -13.66 -12.76
N ILE A 64 -9.49 -12.70 -11.83
CA ILE A 64 -9.43 -11.25 -12.10
C ILE A 64 -8.19 -10.80 -12.89
N GLU A 65 -7.06 -11.49 -12.73
CA GLU A 65 -5.82 -11.19 -13.47
C GLU A 65 -5.91 -11.46 -14.99
N ASN A 66 -6.90 -12.25 -15.42
CA ASN A 66 -7.13 -12.63 -16.82
C ASN A 66 -8.33 -11.91 -17.45
N TRP A 67 -8.95 -10.97 -16.74
CA TRP A 67 -10.09 -10.23 -17.27
C TRP A 67 -9.70 -9.28 -18.38
N ASN A 68 -10.65 -8.95 -19.25
CA ASN A 68 -10.47 -7.94 -20.29
C ASN A 68 -10.81 -6.55 -19.73
N TRP A 69 -9.80 -5.68 -19.66
CA TRP A 69 -9.89 -4.36 -19.04
C TRP A 69 -9.87 -3.26 -20.09
N ASP A 70 -10.71 -2.24 -19.91
CA ASP A 70 -10.69 -1.02 -20.71
C ASP A 70 -10.66 0.22 -19.81
N TYR A 71 -10.01 1.29 -20.27
CA TYR A 71 -9.91 2.52 -19.49
C TYR A 71 -11.26 3.22 -19.41
N VAL A 72 -11.64 3.67 -18.20
CA VAL A 72 -12.91 4.40 -17.99
C VAL A 72 -12.82 5.82 -18.58
N TYR A 73 -11.63 6.42 -18.51
CA TYR A 73 -11.32 7.74 -19.06
C TYR A 73 -9.96 7.63 -19.76
N ASP A 74 -9.79 8.29 -20.92
CA ASP A 74 -8.58 8.30 -21.78
C ASP A 74 -7.26 8.52 -21.00
N ASP A 75 -6.75 7.47 -20.36
CA ASP A 75 -5.54 7.43 -19.51
C ASP A 75 -5.45 8.57 -18.46
N ALA A 76 -6.60 9.04 -17.98
CA ALA A 76 -6.64 10.10 -16.99
C ALA A 76 -6.17 9.59 -15.62
N HIS A 77 -5.22 10.30 -15.03
CA HIS A 77 -4.67 9.95 -13.72
C HIS A 77 -5.42 10.68 -12.61
N SER A 78 -5.64 9.98 -11.51
CA SER A 78 -6.26 10.51 -10.29
C SER A 78 -5.45 10.11 -9.06
N GLN A 79 -5.73 10.73 -7.91
CA GLN A 79 -5.06 10.38 -6.67
C GLN A 79 -5.89 9.41 -5.82
N ILE A 80 -5.20 8.44 -5.22
CA ILE A 80 -5.71 7.68 -4.07
C ILE A 80 -4.69 7.72 -2.94
N TYR A 81 -5.16 7.42 -1.73
CA TYR A 81 -4.36 7.48 -0.51
C TYR A 81 -4.51 6.20 0.28
N THR A 82 -3.39 5.67 0.76
CA THR A 82 -3.35 4.60 1.75
C THR A 82 -2.60 5.09 2.99
N TYR A 83 -3.12 4.79 4.18
CA TYR A 83 -2.48 5.24 5.42
C TYR A 83 -2.85 4.38 6.62
N ASN A 84 -1.99 4.36 7.63
CA ASN A 84 -2.21 3.60 8.85
C ASN A 84 -3.49 4.02 9.58
N THR A 85 -4.06 3.09 10.34
CA THR A 85 -5.09 3.45 11.32
C THR A 85 -4.46 4.10 12.56
N ALA A 86 -5.28 4.75 13.39
CA ALA A 86 -4.80 5.35 14.64
C ALA A 86 -4.28 4.29 15.64
N ALA A 87 -4.71 3.03 15.52
CA ALA A 87 -4.21 1.93 16.33
C ALA A 87 -2.76 1.55 15.96
N ASN A 88 -2.29 1.96 14.77
CA ASN A 88 -0.94 1.69 14.26
C ASN A 88 -0.57 0.20 14.34
N VAL A 89 -1.40 -0.66 13.76
CA VAL A 89 -1.19 -2.11 13.68
C VAL A 89 -0.96 -2.53 12.22
N ALA A 90 -0.21 -3.61 12.01
CA ALA A 90 0.19 -4.07 10.68
C ALA A 90 -0.93 -4.81 9.91
N THR A 91 -2.09 -5.02 10.53
CA THR A 91 -3.19 -5.84 10.00
C THR A 91 -4.31 -5.02 9.36
N GLU A 92 -4.25 -3.70 9.45
CA GLU A 92 -5.28 -2.80 8.89
C GLU A 92 -4.69 -1.47 8.42
N MET A 93 -5.27 -0.93 7.36
CA MET A 93 -5.00 0.43 6.86
C MET A 93 -6.26 1.05 6.26
N PHE A 94 -6.29 2.37 6.12
CA PHE A 94 -7.32 3.05 5.34
C PHE A 94 -6.92 3.14 3.87
N ILE A 95 -7.92 3.05 2.99
CA ILE A 95 -7.81 3.32 1.55
C ILE A 95 -8.93 4.29 1.19
N THR A 96 -8.60 5.35 0.45
CA THR A 96 -9.57 6.38 0.04
C THR A 96 -9.14 7.09 -1.22
N ASP A 97 -10.10 7.48 -2.04
CA ASP A 97 -9.87 8.35 -3.19
C ASP A 97 -10.09 9.84 -2.87
N LYS A 98 -10.48 10.22 -1.65
CA LYS A 98 -10.84 11.60 -1.27
C LYS A 98 -11.66 12.35 -2.33
N LYS A 99 -12.68 11.70 -2.91
CA LYS A 99 -13.58 12.27 -3.95
C LYS A 99 -12.94 12.48 -5.32
N HIS A 100 -11.77 11.90 -5.58
CA HIS A 100 -11.14 11.99 -6.90
C HIS A 100 -11.81 11.09 -7.95
N TYR A 101 -12.64 10.11 -7.54
CA TYR A 101 -13.40 9.24 -8.45
C TYR A 101 -14.81 8.92 -7.97
N TRP A 102 -14.97 8.18 -6.87
CA TRP A 102 -16.24 7.65 -6.36
C TRP A 102 -16.61 8.19 -4.97
N ASP A 103 -15.68 8.85 -4.26
CA ASP A 103 -15.80 9.26 -2.85
C ASP A 103 -15.92 8.07 -1.88
N TYR A 104 -14.88 7.23 -1.85
CA TYR A 104 -14.81 6.11 -0.92
C TYR A 104 -13.72 6.28 0.13
N ARG A 105 -13.98 5.72 1.31
CA ARG A 105 -13.02 5.50 2.37
C ARG A 105 -13.39 4.23 3.12
N VAL A 106 -12.53 3.23 3.05
CA VAL A 106 -12.69 1.96 3.76
C VAL A 106 -11.45 1.61 4.56
N LYS A 107 -11.65 0.78 5.58
CA LYS A 107 -10.56 0.14 6.31
C LYS A 107 -10.33 -1.25 5.70
N ALA A 108 -9.19 -1.44 5.03
CA ALA A 108 -8.80 -2.70 4.43
C ALA A 108 -8.04 -3.58 5.44
N MET A 109 -8.21 -4.89 5.29
CA MET A 109 -7.39 -5.91 5.94
C MET A 109 -6.06 -6.01 5.20
N VAL A 110 -4.96 -6.06 5.94
CA VAL A 110 -3.59 -6.04 5.40
C VAL A 110 -2.85 -7.30 5.82
N ASP A 111 -2.17 -7.93 4.85
CA ASP A 111 -1.04 -8.81 5.10
C ASP A 111 0.24 -8.05 4.77
N TYR A 112 0.89 -7.52 5.81
CA TYR A 112 2.07 -6.68 5.63
C TYR A 112 3.30 -7.45 5.15
N ALA A 113 3.38 -8.76 5.41
CA ALA A 113 4.49 -9.58 4.95
C ALA A 113 4.34 -9.87 3.44
N ALA A 114 3.13 -10.20 3.00
CA ALA A 114 2.80 -10.45 1.60
C ALA A 114 2.65 -9.17 0.76
N LYS A 115 2.55 -7.99 1.41
CA LYS A 115 2.23 -6.70 0.77
C LYS A 115 0.90 -6.72 0.02
N THR A 116 -0.08 -7.42 0.58
CA THR A 116 -1.42 -7.55 0.01
C THR A 116 -2.48 -6.96 0.94
N PHE A 117 -3.61 -6.60 0.35
CA PHE A 117 -4.75 -6.08 1.09
C PHE A 117 -6.08 -6.46 0.42
N THR A 118 -7.11 -6.58 1.25
CA THR A 118 -8.47 -6.88 0.82
C THR A 118 -9.46 -6.12 1.69
N CYS A 119 -10.65 -5.86 1.16
CA CYS A 119 -11.78 -5.36 1.91
C CYS A 119 -12.98 -6.20 1.50
N PRO A 120 -13.54 -7.05 2.38
CA PRO A 120 -14.85 -7.66 2.09
C PRO A 120 -15.87 -6.53 1.93
N THR A 121 -17.07 -6.82 1.42
CA THR A 121 -18.13 -5.82 1.31
C THR A 121 -18.33 -5.11 2.65
N THR A 122 -17.93 -3.84 2.68
CA THR A 122 -17.80 -3.03 3.89
C THR A 122 -18.41 -1.68 3.62
N THR A 123 -19.14 -1.16 4.61
CA THR A 123 -19.72 0.18 4.56
C THR A 123 -18.65 1.23 4.34
N ASN A 124 -18.87 2.04 3.32
CA ASN A 124 -18.07 3.21 3.02
C ASN A 124 -18.22 4.25 4.13
N LEU A 125 -17.09 4.78 4.61
CA LEU A 125 -17.08 5.78 5.67
C LEU A 125 -17.34 7.21 5.17
N ALA A 126 -17.44 7.42 3.85
CA ALA A 126 -17.68 8.72 3.25
C ALA A 126 -19.18 9.04 3.06
N TYR A 127 -19.97 8.06 2.61
CA TYR A 127 -21.43 8.14 2.47
C TYR A 127 -22.05 6.74 2.41
N ASP A 128 -23.38 6.65 2.45
CA ASP A 128 -24.15 5.40 2.53
C ASP A 128 -24.08 4.58 1.23
N THR A 129 -23.03 3.77 1.11
CA THR A 129 -22.81 2.75 0.09
C THR A 129 -21.81 1.72 0.64
N ASP A 130 -21.67 0.58 -0.02
CA ASP A 130 -20.65 -0.42 0.31
C ASP A 130 -19.53 -0.42 -0.73
N VAL A 131 -18.35 -0.89 -0.32
CA VAL A 131 -17.17 -1.09 -1.18
C VAL A 131 -16.56 -2.45 -0.89
N THR A 132 -16.12 -3.12 -1.95
CA THR A 132 -15.36 -4.37 -1.91
C THR A 132 -14.01 -4.15 -2.60
N ILE A 133 -12.93 -4.67 -2.03
CA ILE A 133 -11.58 -4.65 -2.63
C ILE A 133 -11.04 -6.08 -2.64
N ILE A 134 -10.74 -6.57 -3.84
CA ILE A 134 -10.15 -7.87 -4.11
C ILE A 134 -8.81 -7.70 -4.82
N GLY A 135 -7.86 -8.62 -4.56
CA GLY A 135 -6.58 -8.66 -5.27
C GLY A 135 -5.61 -7.49 -5.02
N GLY A 136 -5.82 -6.69 -3.97
CA GLY A 136 -4.95 -5.55 -3.66
C GLY A 136 -3.51 -5.97 -3.36
N LYS A 137 -2.55 -5.35 -4.04
CA LYS A 137 -1.10 -5.61 -3.89
C LYS A 137 -0.29 -4.33 -4.04
N VAL A 138 0.77 -4.19 -3.23
CA VAL A 138 1.78 -3.12 -3.36
C VAL A 138 3.10 -3.77 -3.73
N LEU A 139 3.65 -3.39 -4.90
CA LEU A 139 4.91 -3.94 -5.40
C LEU A 139 5.98 -2.85 -5.39
N GLU A 140 6.97 -3.01 -4.51
CA GLU A 140 8.07 -2.07 -4.35
C GLU A 140 8.92 -2.01 -5.63
N ASN A 141 9.16 -0.81 -6.15
CA ASN A 141 9.98 -0.54 -7.35
C ASN A 141 9.50 -1.25 -8.64
N ALA A 142 8.21 -1.62 -8.75
CA ALA A 142 7.68 -2.30 -9.93
C ALA A 142 7.16 -1.36 -11.02
N ALA A 143 6.78 -0.13 -10.68
CA ALA A 143 6.29 0.88 -11.62
C ALA A 143 7.42 1.84 -12.05
N THR A 144 7.20 2.53 -13.17
CA THR A 144 8.09 3.59 -13.70
C THR A 144 7.39 4.94 -13.61
N THR A 145 8.14 6.00 -13.29
CA THR A 145 7.67 7.39 -13.24
C THR A 145 7.94 8.16 -14.52
#